data_AF-A0A9P9FVK8-F1
#
_entry.id   AF-A0A9P9FVK8-F1
#
_cell.length_a   1.000
_cell.length_b   1.000
_cell.length_c   1.000
_cell.angle_alpha   90.00
_cell.angle_beta   90.00
_cell.angle_gamma   90.00
#
_symmetry.space_group_name_H-M   'P 1'
#
loop_
_entity.id
_entity.type
_entity.pdbx_description
1 polymer ?
#
loop_
_entity_poly.entity_id
_entity_poly.type
_entity_poly.pdbx_seq_one_letter_code
_entity_poly.pdbx_strand_id
1 'polypeptide(L)' 'DIICFKIEAAGLMDILPYLPIWGICNYSDSYKNKEWQRYTAAAAALYTRELL' A
#
# COMPACT_ATOMS: atom_id res chain seq x y z
N ASP A 1 3.77 17.04 -3.74
CA ASP A 1 3.07 16.16 -4.70
C ASP A 1 2.43 14.97 -4.01
N ILE A 2 1.26 14.54 -4.51
CA ILE A 2 0.52 13.39 -4.00
C ILE A 2 0.73 12.23 -4.98
N ILE A 3 1.25 11.11 -4.50
CA ILE A 3 1.63 9.95 -5.33
C ILE A 3 0.71 8.73 -5.15
N CYS A 4 -0.05 8.65 -4.05
CA CYS A 4 -0.91 7.51 -3.74
C CYS A 4 -1.96 7.86 -2.69
N PHE A 5 -3.14 7.24 -2.77
CA PHE A 5 -4.22 7.35 -1.78
C PHE A 5 -4.38 6.02 -1.04
N LYS A 6 -4.12 6.03 0.28
CA LYS A 6 -4.30 4.86 1.15
C LYS A 6 -5.22 5.21 2.32
N ILE A 7 -6.38 4.58 2.35
CA ILE A 7 -7.44 4.87 3.34
C ILE A 7 -7.16 4.18 4.68
N GLU A 8 -6.61 2.96 4.65
CA GLU A 8 -6.45 2.12 5.86
C GLU A 8 -5.26 2.50 6.73
N ALA A 9 -4.31 3.31 6.23
CA ALA A 9 -3.11 3.73 6.96
C ALA A 9 -3.13 5.19 7.40
N ALA A 10 -4.25 5.90 7.17
CA ALA A 10 -4.35 7.34 7.40
C ALA A 10 -4.08 7.75 8.87
N GLY A 11 -4.27 6.84 9.83
CA GLY A 11 -4.02 7.12 11.26
C GLY A 11 -2.71 6.58 11.81
N LEU A 12 -1.95 5.78 11.06
CA LEU A 12 -0.74 5.15 11.59
C LEU A 12 0.48 6.09 11.58
N MET A 13 0.49 7.06 10.65
CA MET A 13 1.58 8.04 10.45
C MET A 13 1.89 8.87 11.70
N ASP A 14 0.89 9.12 12.55
CA ASP A 14 1.03 10.03 13.69
C ASP A 14 1.45 9.32 14.98
N ILE A 15 1.50 7.99 15.00
CA ILE A 15 1.64 7.22 16.25
C ILE A 15 3.07 6.70 16.45
N LEU A 16 3.77 6.35 15.36
CA LEU A 16 5.06 5.63 15.42
C LEU A 16 5.94 6.02 14.22
N PRO A 17 7.27 6.07 14.36
CA PRO A 17 8.15 6.14 13.19
C PRO A 17 8.13 4.80 12.45
N TYR A 18 7.78 4.81 11.16
CA TYR A 18 7.82 3.62 10.30
C TYR A 18 8.18 3.97 8.86
N LEU A 19 8.63 2.95 8.12
CA LEU A 19 8.88 3.02 6.69
C LEU A 19 7.66 2.46 5.92
N PRO A 20 6.88 3.28 5.19
CA PRO A 20 5.74 2.80 4.43
C PRO A 20 6.19 1.98 3.21
N ILE A 21 5.81 0.70 3.16
CA ILE A 21 5.96 -0.16 1.97
C ILE A 21 4.57 -0.50 1.46
N TRP A 22 4.16 0.09 0.34
CA TRP A 22 2.83 -0.09 -0.24
C TRP A 22 2.90 -0.55 -1.69
N GLY A 23 1.97 -1.42 -2.08
CA GLY A 23 1.73 -1.78 -3.47
C GLY A 23 0.55 -0.99 -4.06
N ILE A 24 0.63 -0.67 -5.36
CA ILE A 24 -0.46 -0.03 -6.11
C ILE A 24 -1.39 -1.08 -6.71
N CYS A 25 -2.62 -1.17 -6.20
CA CYS A 25 -3.60 -2.17 -6.64
C CYS A 25 -4.74 -1.61 -7.50
N ASN A 26 -4.88 -0.28 -7.58
CA ASN A 26 -5.92 0.41 -8.34
C ASN A 26 -5.45 1.82 -8.74
N TYR A 27 -6.18 2.43 -9.67
CA TYR A 27 -5.90 3.78 -10.18
C TYR A 27 -6.66 4.89 -9.44
N SER A 28 -7.30 4.57 -8.31
CA SER A 28 -8.15 5.52 -7.57
C SER A 28 -9.31 6.13 -8.39
N ASP A 29 -9.75 5.44 -9.45
CA ASP A 29 -10.91 5.81 -10.25
C ASP A 29 -12.17 5.03 -9.80
N SER A 30 -13.28 5.21 -10.52
CA SER A 30 -14.52 4.48 -10.26
C SER A 30 -14.41 2.97 -10.52
N TYR A 31 -13.41 2.51 -11.27
CA TYR A 31 -13.25 1.12 -11.64
C TYR A 31 -12.39 0.37 -10.62
N LYS A 32 -13.06 -0.16 -9.60
CA LYS A 32 -12.40 -0.92 -8.54
C LYS A 32 -12.11 -2.35 -9.01
N ASN A 33 -10.87 -2.62 -9.40
CA ASN A 33 -10.40 -3.99 -9.63
C ASN A 33 -9.79 -4.57 -8.33
N LYS A 34 -10.51 -5.49 -7.69
CA LYS A 34 -10.07 -6.12 -6.43
C LYS A 34 -9.11 -7.30 -6.63
N GLU A 35 -9.01 -7.85 -7.83
CA GLU A 35 -8.17 -9.03 -8.12
C GLU A 35 -6.69 -8.73 -7.85
N TRP A 36 -6.24 -7.52 -8.21
CA TRP A 36 -4.85 -7.10 -8.08
C TRP A 36 -4.39 -6.92 -6.63
N GLN A 37 -5.31 -6.74 -5.68
CA GLN A 37 -4.97 -6.50 -4.27
C GLN A 37 -4.13 -7.63 -3.67
N ARG A 38 -4.45 -8.88 -4.00
CA ARG A 38 -3.71 -10.04 -3.47
C ARG A 38 -2.27 -10.08 -3.99
N TYR A 39 -2.10 -9.79 -5.28
CA TYR A 39 -0.78 -9.75 -5.91
C TYR A 39 0.08 -8.61 -5.36
N THR A 40 -0.50 -7.43 -5.18
CA THR A 40 0.25 -6.29 -4.62
C THR A 40 0.55 -6.47 -3.13
N ALA A 41 -0.37 -7.09 -2.37
CA ALA A 41 -0.10 -7.44 -0.98
C ALA A 41 1.07 -8.44 -0.88
N ALA A 42 1.09 -9.46 -1.74
CA ALA A 42 2.19 -10.43 -1.80
C ALA A 42 3.52 -9.77 -2.19
N ALA A 43 3.52 -8.90 -3.20
CA ALA A 43 4.72 -8.16 -3.62
C ALA A 43 5.25 -7.24 -2.51
N ALA A 44 4.37 -6.48 -1.83
CA ALA A 44 4.76 -5.62 -0.73
C ALA A 44 5.32 -6.42 0.46
N ALA A 45 4.71 -7.57 0.78
CA ALA A 45 5.19 -8.46 1.84
C ALA A 45 6.56 -9.06 1.51
N LEU A 46 6.77 -9.51 0.27
CA LEU A 46 8.07 -10.01 -0.19
C LEU A 46 9.13 -8.93 -0.10
N TYR A 47 8.85 -7.73 -0.61
CA TYR A 47 9.79 -6.61 -0.54
C TYR A 47 10.14 -6.25 0.91
N THR A 48 9.14 -6.24 1.79
CA THR A 48 9.35 -5.99 3.22
C THR A 48 10.22 -7.07 3.86
N ARG A 49 10.06 -8.34 3.46
CA ARG A 49 10.89 -9.44 3.96
C ARG A 49 12.34 -9.34 3.52
N GLU A 50 12.60 -8.95 2.27
CA GLU A 50 13.98 -8.79 1.77
C GLU A 50 14.67 -7.53 2.32
N LEU A 51 13.89 -6.56 2.81
CA LEU A 51 14.41 -5.34 3.44
C LEU A 51 14.80 -5.55 4.93
N LEU A 52 14.23 -6.57 5.59
CA LEU A 52 14.46 -6.91 7.00
C LEU A 52 15.65 -7.87 7.16
#